data_AF-A0A9J7KCU8-F1
#
_entry.id   AF-A0A9J7KCU8-F1
#
_cell.length_a   1.000
_cell.length_b   1.000
_cell.length_c   1.000
_cell.angle_alpha   90.00
_cell.angle_beta   90.00
_cell.angle_gamma   90.00
#
_symmetry.space_group_name_H-M   'P 1'
#
loop_
_entity.id
_entity.type
_entity.pdbx_description
1 polymer ?
#
loop_
_entity_poly.entity_id
_entity_poly.type
_entity_poly.pdbx_seq_one_letter_code
_entity_poly.pdbx_strand_id
1 'polypeptide(L)'
;MGRGVGRNRCQRSGSHLNGHKLHGKSVRIILSKHQSVQLPREGQEDQGLTKDYGSSPLHCFKKQGSKNFQNIFPPSPTLHLSNIPPSVSEDDLKNLFSSNGSVVKGFKFFQKDRKMALIQMGSVEEAVQVLIELHNHDLGENQHLRVSFSKSTI
;
A
#
# COMPACT_ATOMS: atom_id res chain seq x y z
N MET A 1 23.57 -12.47 4.94
CA MET A 1 22.12 -12.25 4.73
C MET A 1 21.81 -11.86 3.27
N GLY A 2 21.19 -12.76 2.51
CA GLY A 2 20.10 -12.45 1.56
C GLY A 2 20.33 -11.63 0.26
N ARG A 3 21.37 -11.88 -0.55
CA ARG A 3 21.57 -11.18 -1.85
C ARG A 3 20.47 -11.42 -2.91
N GLY A 4 19.60 -12.43 -2.75
CA GLY A 4 18.55 -12.79 -3.73
C GLY A 4 17.18 -12.14 -3.52
N VAL A 5 16.82 -11.75 -2.29
CA VAL A 5 15.45 -11.30 -1.98
C VAL A 5 15.23 -9.82 -2.36
N GLY A 6 16.28 -9.00 -2.34
CA GLY A 6 16.21 -7.58 -2.70
C GLY A 6 15.99 -7.32 -4.20
N ARG A 7 16.70 -8.05 -5.07
CA ARG A 7 16.61 -7.89 -6.54
C ARG A 7 15.24 -8.24 -7.08
N ASN A 8 14.65 -9.34 -6.63
CA ASN A 8 13.32 -9.78 -7.06
C ASN A 8 12.22 -8.80 -6.64
N ARG A 9 12.38 -8.09 -5.50
CA ARG A 9 11.44 -7.04 -5.08
C ARG A 9 11.54 -5.79 -5.95
N CYS A 10 12.76 -5.33 -6.24
CA CYS A 10 12.96 -4.16 -7.12
C CYS A 10 12.42 -4.39 -8.53
N GLN A 11 12.65 -5.59 -9.09
CA GLN A 11 12.13 -5.93 -10.42
C GLN A 11 10.60 -5.97 -10.45
N ARG A 12 9.95 -6.55 -9.43
CA ARG A 12 8.49 -6.59 -9.32
C ARG A 12 7.87 -5.20 -9.15
N SER A 13 8.46 -4.35 -8.31
CA SER A 13 8.01 -2.96 -8.17
C SER A 13 8.17 -2.20 -9.48
N GLY A 14 9.30 -2.37 -10.17
CA GLY A 14 9.53 -1.77 -11.48
C GLY A 14 8.49 -2.20 -12.51
N SER A 15 8.22 -3.50 -12.63
CA SER A 15 7.23 -4.01 -13.59
C SER A 15 5.79 -3.58 -13.29
N HIS A 16 5.42 -3.44 -12.02
CA HIS A 16 4.05 -3.10 -11.62
C HIS A 16 3.76 -1.61 -11.56
N LEU A 17 4.77 -0.75 -11.41
CA LEU A 17 4.56 0.68 -11.16
C LEU A 17 5.11 1.57 -12.29
N ASN A 18 6.00 1.06 -13.14
CA ASN A 18 6.49 1.84 -14.28
C ASN A 18 5.37 2.16 -15.27
N GLY A 19 5.19 3.44 -15.59
CA GLY A 19 4.15 3.94 -16.50
C GLY A 19 2.82 4.27 -15.83
N HIS A 20 2.57 3.83 -14.58
CA HIS A 20 1.37 4.20 -13.85
C HIS A 20 1.36 5.68 -13.51
N LYS A 21 0.17 6.29 -13.50
CA LYS A 21 0.00 7.67 -13.06
C LYS A 21 -0.08 7.77 -11.55
N LEU A 22 0.65 8.72 -11.00
CA LEU A 22 0.57 9.18 -9.61
C LEU A 22 0.47 10.70 -9.63
N HIS A 23 -0.53 11.26 -8.95
CA HIS A 23 -0.83 12.71 -8.97
C HIS A 23 -0.88 13.29 -10.40
N GLY A 24 -1.54 12.58 -11.32
CA GLY A 24 -1.68 12.98 -12.72
C GLY A 24 -0.44 12.83 -13.60
N LYS A 25 0.70 12.37 -13.06
CA LYS A 25 1.96 12.20 -13.80
C LYS A 25 2.35 10.74 -13.90
N SER A 26 2.75 10.29 -15.10
CA SER A 26 3.28 8.94 -15.29
C SER A 26 4.65 8.80 -14.60
N VAL A 27 4.76 7.81 -13.71
CA VAL A 27 6.00 7.51 -12.99
C VAL A 27 6.90 6.66 -13.87
N ARG A 28 8.16 7.03 -13.99
CA ARG A 28 9.19 6.23 -14.67
C ARG A 28 10.08 5.55 -13.65
N ILE A 29 10.16 4.22 -13.70
CA ILE A 29 10.99 3.42 -12.79
C ILE A 29 12.05 2.70 -13.61
N ILE A 30 13.30 2.95 -13.25
CA ILE A 30 14.49 2.31 -13.84
C ILE A 30 15.38 1.77 -12.72
N LEU A 31 16.13 0.72 -13.01
CA LEU A 31 17.12 0.21 -12.06
C LEU A 31 18.20 1.27 -11.85
N SER A 32 18.43 1.63 -10.58
CA SER A 32 19.49 2.58 -10.22
C SER A 32 20.86 1.98 -10.54
N LYS A 33 21.79 2.85 -10.97
CA LYS A 33 23.21 2.51 -11.10
C LYS A 33 23.93 2.52 -9.76
N HIS A 34 23.33 3.10 -8.73
CA HIS A 34 23.89 3.18 -7.37
C HIS A 34 23.47 1.97 -6.54
N GLN A 35 24.42 1.40 -5.79
CA GLN A 35 24.18 0.21 -4.97
C GLN A 35 23.44 0.53 -3.65
N SER A 36 23.62 1.73 -3.11
CA SER A 36 23.00 2.19 -1.87
C SER A 36 22.74 3.70 -1.91
N VAL A 37 21.81 4.15 -1.08
CA VAL A 37 21.57 5.57 -0.78
C VAL A 37 22.42 5.93 0.44
N GLN A 38 23.14 7.05 0.38
CA GLN A 38 23.90 7.56 1.52
C GLN A 38 22.97 8.39 2.42
N LEU A 39 22.99 8.12 3.71
CA LEU A 39 22.23 8.92 4.68
C LEU A 39 23.03 10.19 5.04
N PRO A 40 22.35 11.33 5.24
CA PRO A 40 22.95 12.53 5.81
C PRO A 40 23.63 12.21 7.15
N ARG A 41 24.72 12.92 7.45
CA ARG A 41 25.40 12.77 8.74
C ARG A 41 24.53 13.38 9.85
N GLU A 42 24.65 12.87 11.06
CA GLU A 42 23.98 13.46 12.23
C GLU A 42 24.39 14.94 12.37
N GLY A 43 23.39 15.82 12.55
CA GLY A 43 23.59 17.27 12.64
C GLY A 43 23.64 18.02 11.31
N GLN A 44 23.51 17.33 10.17
CA GLN A 44 23.33 17.97 8.87
C GLN A 44 21.84 18.17 8.60
N GLU A 45 21.44 19.36 8.12
CA GLU A 45 20.07 19.62 7.70
C GLU A 45 19.73 18.73 6.49
N ASP A 46 18.98 17.66 6.74
CA ASP A 46 18.23 16.99 5.70
C ASP A 46 16.94 17.76 5.51
N GLN A 47 16.66 18.23 4.29
CA GLN A 47 15.39 18.90 3.95
C GLN A 47 14.20 17.91 3.97
N GLY A 48 14.29 16.81 4.73
CA GLY A 48 13.36 15.68 4.74
C GLY A 48 13.39 14.85 3.46
N LEU A 49 14.45 14.97 2.66
CA LEU A 49 14.55 14.32 1.34
C LEU A 49 15.11 12.89 1.44
N THR A 50 15.78 12.54 2.56
CA THR A 50 16.36 11.22 2.75
C THR A 50 15.83 10.57 4.03
N LYS A 51 15.15 9.42 3.89
CA LYS A 51 14.55 8.72 5.03
C LYS A 51 14.98 7.25 5.05
N ASP A 52 15.45 6.77 6.21
CA ASP A 52 15.71 5.35 6.45
C ASP A 52 14.44 4.64 6.95
N TYR A 53 14.05 3.57 6.25
CA TYR A 53 12.93 2.70 6.60
C TYR A 53 13.36 1.27 6.96
N GLY A 54 14.66 0.97 7.04
CA GLY A 54 15.19 -0.38 7.29
C GLY A 54 14.68 -0.98 8.61
N SER A 55 14.58 -0.17 9.65
CA SER A 55 14.06 -0.57 10.97
C SER A 55 12.53 -0.44 11.10
N SER A 56 11.82 0.09 10.10
CA SER A 56 10.39 0.41 10.20
C SER A 56 9.54 -0.80 10.65
N PRO A 57 8.73 -0.68 11.72
CA PRO A 57 7.85 -1.75 12.17
C PRO A 57 6.76 -2.10 11.14
N LEU A 58 6.49 -1.18 10.20
CA LEU A 58 5.47 -1.28 9.16
C LEU A 58 5.93 -2.09 7.93
N HIS A 59 7.18 -2.54 7.90
CA HIS A 59 7.71 -3.27 6.75
C HIS A 59 7.05 -4.65 6.59
N CYS A 60 6.11 -4.75 5.63
CA CYS A 60 5.26 -5.92 5.41
C CYS A 60 6.01 -7.19 4.95
N PHE A 61 7.30 -7.13 4.64
CA PHE A 61 8.08 -8.28 4.15
C PHE A 61 9.23 -8.72 5.07
N LYS A 62 9.19 -8.35 6.37
CA LYS A 62 10.24 -8.72 7.34
C LYS A 62 10.24 -10.21 7.71
N LYS A 63 9.06 -10.84 7.79
CA LYS A 63 8.93 -12.26 8.17
C LYS A 63 9.00 -13.16 6.93
N GLN A 64 10.02 -14.03 6.86
CA GLN A 64 10.08 -15.10 5.86
C GLN A 64 8.82 -16.00 5.97
N GLY A 65 8.26 -16.41 4.83
CA GLY A 65 7.04 -17.22 4.80
C GLY A 65 5.74 -16.46 5.12
N SER A 66 5.78 -15.14 5.32
CA SER A 66 4.55 -14.36 5.51
C SER A 66 3.68 -14.38 4.25
N LYS A 67 2.36 -14.50 4.44
CA LYS A 67 1.35 -14.41 3.36
C LYS A 67 1.45 -13.10 2.55
N ASN A 68 2.09 -12.08 3.11
CA ASN A 68 2.33 -10.80 2.44
C ASN A 68 3.07 -10.96 1.10
N PHE A 69 4.00 -11.94 0.98
CA PHE A 69 4.67 -12.23 -0.30
C PHE A 69 3.75 -12.80 -1.39
N GLN A 70 2.62 -13.40 -0.99
CA GLN A 70 1.60 -13.93 -1.89
C GLN A 70 0.56 -12.87 -2.28
N ASN A 71 0.49 -11.76 -1.53
CA ASN A 71 -0.49 -10.68 -1.72
C ASN A 71 0.08 -9.49 -2.51
N ILE A 72 1.16 -9.69 -3.27
CA ILE A 72 1.70 -8.67 -4.18
C ILE A 72 0.96 -8.79 -5.50
N PHE A 73 -0.07 -7.96 -5.68
CA PHE A 73 -0.84 -7.91 -6.91
C PHE A 73 -0.52 -6.64 -7.70
N PRO A 74 -0.65 -6.66 -9.04
CA PRO A 74 -0.54 -5.46 -9.85
C PRO A 74 -1.63 -4.44 -9.43
N PRO A 75 -1.43 -3.14 -9.68
CA PRO A 75 -2.45 -2.13 -9.43
C PRO A 75 -3.78 -2.49 -10.11
N SER A 76 -4.86 -2.44 -9.35
CA SER A 76 -6.22 -2.74 -9.79
C SER A 76 -7.20 -1.78 -9.11
N PRO A 77 -8.41 -1.57 -9.66
CA PRO A 77 -9.38 -0.69 -9.03
C PRO A 77 -9.96 -1.28 -7.74
N THR A 78 -9.77 -2.58 -7.48
CA THR A 78 -10.29 -3.26 -6.29
C THR A 78 -9.20 -3.44 -5.25
N LEU A 79 -9.48 -2.99 -4.04
CA LEU A 79 -8.61 -3.08 -2.88
C LEU A 79 -9.15 -4.11 -1.88
N HIS A 80 -8.24 -4.87 -1.30
CA HIS A 80 -8.49 -5.72 -0.15
C HIS A 80 -8.09 -4.98 1.12
N LEU A 81 -9.04 -4.92 2.05
CA LEU A 81 -8.93 -4.29 3.35
C LEU A 81 -8.81 -5.38 4.42
N SER A 82 -7.94 -5.19 5.40
CA SER A 82 -7.81 -6.09 6.55
C SER A 82 -7.45 -5.34 7.82
N ASN A 83 -7.60 -6.02 8.96
CA ASN A 83 -7.40 -5.44 10.30
C ASN A 83 -8.47 -4.37 10.62
N ILE A 84 -9.70 -4.60 10.18
CA ILE A 84 -10.85 -3.72 10.44
C ILE A 84 -11.41 -4.04 11.85
N PRO A 85 -11.56 -3.04 12.74
CA PRO A 85 -12.21 -3.21 14.03
C PRO A 85 -13.69 -3.60 13.88
N PRO A 86 -14.27 -4.32 14.86
CA PRO A 86 -15.72 -4.61 14.84
C PRO A 86 -16.59 -3.35 15.01
N SER A 87 -16.03 -2.27 15.56
CA SER A 87 -16.70 -0.97 15.72
C SER A 87 -16.83 -0.19 14.42
N VAL A 88 -16.07 -0.53 13.38
CA VAL A 88 -16.07 0.18 12.10
C VAL A 88 -17.10 -0.43 11.16
N SER A 89 -18.00 0.41 10.67
CA SER A 89 -19.07 0.02 9.74
C SER A 89 -18.65 0.10 8.27
N GLU A 90 -19.52 -0.39 7.40
CA GLU A 90 -19.36 -0.23 5.94
C GLU A 90 -19.38 1.25 5.53
N ASP A 91 -20.28 2.04 6.13
CA ASP A 91 -20.42 3.45 5.80
C ASP A 91 -19.19 4.26 6.25
N ASP A 92 -18.60 3.92 7.41
CA ASP A 92 -17.34 4.54 7.86
C ASP A 92 -16.22 4.32 6.85
N LEU A 93 -16.09 3.09 6.33
CA LEU A 93 -15.08 2.76 5.33
C LEU A 93 -15.38 3.44 3.98
N LYS A 94 -16.63 3.44 3.53
CA LYS A 94 -17.00 4.14 2.29
C LYS A 94 -16.71 5.64 2.38
N ASN A 95 -17.03 6.26 3.51
CA ASN A 95 -16.77 7.68 3.76
C ASN A 95 -15.27 7.95 3.83
N LEU A 96 -14.50 7.12 4.53
CA LEU A 96 -13.04 7.22 4.61
C LEU A 96 -12.41 7.15 3.20
N PHE A 97 -12.82 6.19 2.38
CA PHE A 97 -12.30 6.01 1.02
C PHE A 97 -12.83 7.01 0.00
N SER A 98 -13.87 7.78 0.34
CA SER A 98 -14.39 8.88 -0.49
C SER A 98 -13.88 10.26 -0.05
N SER A 99 -13.19 10.35 1.09
CA SER A 99 -12.82 11.61 1.75
C SER A 99 -11.94 12.55 0.93
N ASN A 100 -11.22 12.03 -0.05
CA ASN A 100 -10.33 12.76 -0.96
C ASN A 100 -10.95 13.00 -2.36
N GLY A 101 -12.26 12.83 -2.50
CA GLY A 101 -12.97 12.97 -3.78
C GLY A 101 -12.91 11.73 -4.68
N SER A 102 -12.34 10.61 -4.18
CA SER A 102 -12.39 9.33 -4.87
C SER A 102 -13.81 8.76 -4.88
N VAL A 103 -14.13 7.97 -5.91
CA VAL A 103 -15.46 7.37 -6.05
C VAL A 103 -15.41 5.91 -5.61
N VAL A 104 -16.24 5.53 -4.64
CA VAL A 104 -16.44 4.11 -4.27
C VAL A 104 -17.55 3.52 -5.14
N LYS A 105 -17.18 2.57 -6.01
CA LYS A 105 -18.12 1.87 -6.92
C LYS A 105 -18.73 0.60 -6.30
N GLY A 106 -18.05 0.00 -5.34
CA GLY A 106 -18.50 -1.26 -4.75
C GLY A 106 -17.82 -1.51 -3.41
N PHE A 107 -18.52 -2.22 -2.52
CA PHE A 107 -17.99 -2.62 -1.23
C PHE A 107 -18.58 -3.96 -0.84
N LYS A 108 -17.78 -4.81 -0.19
CA LYS A 108 -18.23 -6.10 0.32
C LYS A 108 -17.39 -6.56 1.50
N PHE A 109 -18.03 -6.70 2.67
CA PHE A 109 -17.44 -7.44 3.79
C PHE A 109 -17.32 -8.93 3.49
N PHE A 110 -16.30 -9.58 4.06
CA PHE A 110 -16.19 -11.03 4.02
C PHE A 110 -17.15 -11.63 5.03
N GLN A 111 -18.10 -12.45 4.56
CA GLN A 111 -19.17 -13.01 5.40
C GLN A 111 -18.67 -13.79 6.61
N LYS A 112 -17.51 -14.46 6.47
CA LYS A 112 -16.90 -15.26 7.55
C LYS A 112 -15.99 -14.45 8.47
N ASP A 113 -15.56 -13.27 8.04
CA ASP A 113 -14.59 -12.44 8.78
C ASP A 113 -14.79 -10.96 8.46
N ARG A 114 -15.56 -10.26 9.30
CA ARG A 114 -15.77 -8.80 9.14
C ARG A 114 -14.52 -7.98 9.43
N LYS A 115 -13.39 -8.59 9.80
CA LYS A 115 -12.09 -7.91 9.84
C LYS A 115 -11.50 -7.69 8.44
N MET A 116 -12.13 -8.23 7.40
CA MET A 116 -11.72 -8.10 6.00
C MET A 116 -12.86 -7.66 5.10
N ALA A 117 -12.52 -6.86 4.09
CA ALA A 117 -13.46 -6.39 3.08
C ALA A 117 -12.78 -6.22 1.72
N LEU A 118 -13.59 -6.16 0.67
CA LEU A 118 -13.19 -5.62 -0.63
C LEU A 118 -13.87 -4.26 -0.82
N ILE A 119 -13.14 -3.32 -1.40
CA ILE A 119 -13.66 -2.03 -1.84
C ILE A 119 -13.17 -1.76 -3.27
N GLN A 120 -14.06 -1.26 -4.13
CA GLN A 120 -13.76 -0.96 -5.52
C GLN A 120 -13.84 0.54 -5.76
N MET A 121 -12.76 1.11 -6.28
CA MET A 121 -12.64 2.53 -6.60
C MET A 121 -13.08 2.84 -8.03
N GLY A 122 -13.22 4.13 -8.36
CA GLY A 122 -13.63 4.62 -9.67
C GLY A 122 -12.68 4.23 -10.79
N SER A 123 -11.38 4.21 -10.48
CA SER A 123 -10.28 3.92 -11.40
C SER A 123 -9.10 3.26 -10.68
N VAL A 124 -8.15 2.71 -11.46
CA VAL A 124 -6.87 2.22 -10.90
C VAL A 124 -6.06 3.36 -10.28
N GLU A 125 -6.13 4.55 -10.88
CA GLU A 125 -5.41 5.74 -10.44
C GLU A 125 -5.90 6.17 -9.04
N GLU A 126 -7.21 6.23 -8.83
CA GLU A 126 -7.82 6.45 -7.51
C GLU A 126 -7.43 5.36 -6.51
N ALA A 127 -7.46 4.08 -6.92
CA ALA A 127 -7.08 2.97 -6.05
C ALA A 127 -5.62 3.04 -5.57
N VAL A 128 -4.69 3.46 -6.45
CA VAL A 128 -3.30 3.70 -6.07
C VAL A 128 -3.20 4.85 -5.07
N GLN A 129 -3.93 5.95 -5.32
CA GLN A 129 -3.92 7.13 -4.47
C GLN A 129 -4.42 6.82 -3.05
N VAL A 130 -5.63 6.27 -2.93
CA VAL A 130 -6.20 5.93 -1.60
C VAL A 130 -5.39 4.87 -0.88
N LEU A 131 -4.73 3.94 -1.59
CA LEU A 131 -3.84 2.97 -0.96
C LEU A 131 -2.64 3.66 -0.31
N ILE A 132 -2.02 4.63 -0.99
CA ILE A 132 -0.88 5.39 -0.45
C ILE A 132 -1.30 6.17 0.81
N GLU A 133 -2.49 6.77 0.78
CA GLU A 133 -2.98 7.64 1.86
C GLU A 133 -3.51 6.87 3.06
N LEU A 134 -4.24 5.77 2.83
CA LEU A 134 -5.00 5.07 3.88
C LEU A 134 -4.30 3.80 4.38
N HIS A 135 -3.21 3.36 3.75
CA HIS A 135 -2.43 2.26 4.30
C HIS A 135 -1.81 2.68 5.63
N ASN A 136 -2.07 1.88 6.68
CA ASN A 136 -1.69 2.16 8.06
C ASN A 136 -2.46 3.32 8.72
N HIS A 137 -3.63 3.69 8.19
CA HIS A 137 -4.55 4.61 8.86
C HIS A 137 -5.05 4.00 10.18
N ASP A 138 -5.07 4.78 11.26
CA ASP A 138 -5.56 4.33 12.56
C ASP A 138 -7.10 4.33 12.58
N LEU A 139 -7.71 3.16 12.78
CA LEU A 139 -9.16 2.99 12.89
C LEU A 139 -9.65 2.99 14.35
N GLY A 140 -8.78 3.37 15.29
CA GLY A 140 -9.04 3.30 16.72
C GLY A 140 -8.59 1.97 17.34
N GLU A 141 -8.58 1.92 18.67
CA GLU A 141 -8.16 0.74 19.45
C GLU A 141 -6.76 0.21 19.08
N ASN A 142 -5.87 1.09 18.60
CA ASN A 142 -4.53 0.73 18.09
C ASN A 142 -4.58 -0.24 16.87
N GLN A 143 -5.71 -0.29 16.17
CA GLN A 143 -5.90 -1.11 14.97
C GLN A 143 -5.67 -0.28 13.70
N HIS A 144 -4.57 -0.57 13.03
CA HIS A 144 -4.18 0.12 11.82
C HIS A 144 -4.67 -0.61 10.57
N LEU A 145 -5.36 0.09 9.69
CA LEU A 145 -5.91 -0.45 8.44
C LEU A 145 -4.78 -0.96 7.54
N ARG A 146 -4.97 -2.15 6.97
CA ARG A 146 -4.09 -2.71 5.96
C ARG A 146 -4.78 -2.77 4.61
N VAL A 147 -4.23 -2.02 3.66
CA VAL A 147 -4.73 -1.92 2.29
C VAL A 147 -3.75 -2.61 1.33
N SER A 148 -4.27 -3.44 0.42
CA SER A 148 -3.52 -4.06 -0.69
C SER A 148 -4.40 -4.15 -1.93
N PHE A 149 -3.83 -4.21 -3.13
CA PHE A 149 -4.61 -4.54 -4.33
C PHE A 149 -5.25 -5.92 -4.23
N SER A 150 -6.33 -6.14 -4.98
CA SER A 150 -7.02 -7.42 -5.08
C SER A 150 -7.18 -7.84 -6.54
N LYS A 151 -7.14 -9.16 -6.77
CA LYS A 151 -7.53 -9.77 -8.05
C LYS A 151 -9.03 -10.07 -8.12
N SER A 152 -9.71 -10.05 -6.98
CA SER A 152 -11.15 -10.32 -6.92
C SER A 152 -11.93 -9.11 -7.40
N THR A 153 -13.06 -9.38 -8.05
CA THR A 153 -14.09 -8.38 -8.37
C THR A 153 -15.20 -8.45 -7.33
N ILE A 154 -15.92 -7.34 -7.16
CA ILE A 154 -17.11 -7.23 -6.31
C ILE A 154 -18.34 -7.34 -7.20
#